data_AF-A0A6A6FY03-F1
#
_entry.id   AF-A0A6A6FY03-F1
#
_cell.length_a   1.000
_cell.length_b   1.000
_cell.length_c   1.000
_cell.angle_alpha   90.00
_cell.angle_beta   90.00
_cell.angle_gamma   90.00
#
_symmetry.space_group_name_H-M   'P 1'
#
loop_
_entity.id
_entity.type
_entity.pdbx_description
1 polymer ?
#
loop_
_entity_poly.entity_id
_entity_poly.type
_entity_poly.pdbx_seq_one_letter_code
_entity_poly.pdbx_strand_id
1 'polypeptide(L)'
;KEFNARTAHYIPGTPIPALVTVRPDRSFTFQIRTPPTSTLLMSAAGVAPVKNKLRGAGNTAGPRSLGAAVAAQVASASKKLMGNAKLGTVGTVSLKHVYEIARIKSEETRLKGLGLEKIARSVVGQAGSMGVLVVP
;
A
#
# COMPACT_ATOMS: atom_id res chain seq x y z
N LYS A 1 13.85 5.30 -25.23
CA LYS A 1 13.52 3.86 -25.46
C LYS A 1 13.99 2.95 -24.33
N GLU A 2 15.02 3.33 -23.58
CA GLU A 2 15.59 2.54 -22.47
C GLU A 2 14.57 2.18 -21.36
N PHE A 3 13.61 3.08 -21.07
CA PHE A 3 12.55 2.81 -20.10
C PHE A 3 11.73 1.56 -20.45
N ASN A 4 11.24 1.47 -21.69
CA ASN A 4 10.40 0.35 -22.16
C ASN A 4 11.13 -0.99 -22.07
N ALA A 5 12.42 -1.01 -22.37
CA ALA A 5 13.24 -2.23 -22.27
C ALA A 5 13.37 -2.69 -20.81
N ARG A 6 13.60 -1.75 -19.88
CA ARG A 6 13.71 -2.08 -18.45
C ARG A 6 12.36 -2.39 -17.81
N THR A 7 11.23 -1.92 -18.34
CA THR A 7 9.90 -2.23 -17.80
C THR A 7 9.20 -3.42 -18.45
N ALA A 8 9.81 -4.06 -19.45
CA ALA A 8 9.18 -5.10 -20.26
C ALA A 8 8.70 -6.34 -19.47
N HIS A 9 9.30 -6.61 -18.31
CA HIS A 9 8.95 -7.74 -17.46
C HIS A 9 7.84 -7.45 -16.44
N TYR A 10 7.38 -6.20 -16.34
CA TYR A 10 6.29 -5.84 -15.45
C TYR A 10 4.94 -5.89 -16.17
N ILE A 11 3.89 -6.15 -15.39
CA ILE A 11 2.52 -6.17 -15.89
C ILE A 11 2.13 -4.74 -16.35
N PRO A 12 1.70 -4.57 -17.62
CA PRO A 12 1.26 -3.28 -18.13
C PRO A 12 0.14 -2.68 -17.29
N GLY A 13 0.17 -1.37 -17.09
CA GLY A 13 -0.80 -0.65 -16.25
C GLY A 13 -0.42 -0.59 -14.76
N THR A 14 0.60 -1.33 -14.32
CA THR A 14 1.17 -1.17 -12.98
C THR A 14 1.97 0.14 -12.91
N PRO A 15 1.64 1.10 -12.02
CA PRO A 15 2.44 2.31 -11.86
C PRO A 15 3.79 1.98 -11.23
N ILE A 16 4.87 2.29 -11.93
CA ILE A 16 6.24 2.04 -11.48
C ILE A 16 6.99 3.36 -11.35
N PRO A 17 7.49 3.71 -10.15
CA PRO A 17 8.24 4.94 -9.95
C PRO A 17 9.65 4.83 -10.52
N ALA A 18 10.09 5.88 -11.21
CA ALA A 18 11.46 6.06 -11.65
C ALA A 18 12.09 7.27 -10.95
N LEU A 19 13.27 7.10 -10.38
CA LEU A 19 14.08 8.20 -9.89
C LEU A 19 14.95 8.68 -11.06
N VAL A 20 14.72 9.91 -11.52
CA VAL A 20 15.51 10.54 -12.58
C VAL A 20 16.46 11.55 -11.95
N THR A 21 17.75 11.39 -12.21
CA THR A 21 18.80 12.33 -11.81
C THR A 21 19.25 13.08 -13.06
N VAL A 22 18.97 14.38 -13.12
CA VAL A 22 19.39 15.26 -14.22
C VAL A 22 20.67 15.99 -13.79
N ARG A 23 21.69 15.95 -14.64
CA ARG A 23 22.98 16.62 -14.41
C ARG A 23 23.05 17.94 -15.19
N PRO A 24 23.95 18.87 -14.80
CA PRO A 24 24.09 20.19 -15.44
C PRO A 24 24.46 20.13 -16.93
N ASP A 25 25.11 19.06 -17.36
CA ASP A 25 25.48 18.77 -18.75
C ASP A 25 24.29 18.30 -19.62
N ARG A 26 23.06 18.40 -19.10
CA ARG A 26 21.82 17.88 -19.71
C ARG A 26 21.82 16.36 -19.89
N SER A 27 22.78 15.64 -19.32
CA SER A 27 22.71 14.20 -19.20
C SER A 27 21.73 13.82 -18.09
N PHE A 28 21.08 12.66 -18.24
CA PHE A 28 20.22 12.11 -17.20
C PHE A 28 20.54 10.65 -16.98
N THR A 29 20.41 10.19 -15.74
CA THR A 29 20.34 8.78 -15.41
C THR A 29 19.02 8.51 -14.71
N PHE A 30 18.47 7.31 -14.90
CA PHE A 30 17.27 6.92 -14.18
C PHE A 30 17.40 5.52 -13.60
N GLN A 31 16.81 5.36 -12.42
CA GLN A 31 16.71 4.10 -11.71
C GLN A 31 15.23 3.77 -11.50
N ILE A 32 14.82 2.61 -11.99
CA ILE A 32 13.47 2.09 -11.75
C ILE A 32 13.42 1.49 -10.36
N ARG A 33 12.33 1.74 -9.63
CA ARG A 33 12.06 1.17 -8.32
C ARG A 33 10.95 0.11 -8.41
N THR A 34 10.74 -0.64 -7.34
CA THR A 34 9.61 -1.58 -7.28
C THR A 34 8.28 -0.84 -7.24
N PRO A 35 7.19 -1.50 -7.66
CA PRO A 35 5.86 -0.94 -7.55
C PRO A 35 5.53 -0.47 -6.12
N PRO A 36 4.71 0.59 -5.96
CA PRO A 36 4.27 1.05 -4.66
C PRO A 36 3.55 -0.08 -3.91
N THR A 37 3.77 -0.21 -2.60
CA THR A 37 3.09 -1.26 -1.80
C THR A 37 1.58 -1.07 -1.79
N SER A 38 1.09 0.17 -1.97
CA SER A 38 -0.34 0.45 -2.20
C SER A 38 -0.91 -0.32 -3.40
N THR A 39 -0.22 -0.30 -4.54
CA THR A 39 -0.69 -0.99 -5.75
C THR A 39 -0.66 -2.50 -5.56
N LEU A 40 0.42 -3.02 -4.94
CA LEU A 40 0.57 -4.45 -4.68
C LEU A 40 -0.50 -4.97 -3.71
N LEU A 41 -0.83 -4.22 -2.66
CA LEU A 41 -1.87 -4.58 -1.69
C LEU A 41 -3.27 -4.57 -2.32
N MET A 42 -3.57 -3.58 -3.17
CA MET A 42 -4.86 -3.52 -3.86
C MET A 42 -5.01 -4.65 -4.88
N SER A 43 -3.94 -4.97 -5.62
CA SER A 43 -3.89 -6.11 -6.53
C SER A 43 -4.08 -7.44 -5.79
N ALA A 44 -3.41 -7.61 -4.63
CA ALA A 44 -3.56 -8.82 -3.80
C ALA A 44 -4.95 -8.92 -3.15
N ALA A 45 -5.61 -7.79 -2.88
CA ALA A 45 -6.97 -7.73 -2.37
C ALA A 45 -8.05 -7.90 -3.47
N GLY A 46 -7.66 -8.00 -4.74
CA GLY A 46 -8.60 -8.10 -5.87
C GLY A 46 -9.39 -6.81 -6.15
N VAL A 47 -8.91 -5.66 -5.67
CA VAL A 47 -9.63 -4.37 -5.79
C VAL A 47 -9.11 -3.62 -7.00
N ALA A 48 -10.03 -3.23 -7.89
CA ALA A 48 -9.68 -2.46 -9.08
C ALA A 48 -9.11 -1.07 -8.71
N PRO A 49 -8.13 -0.54 -9.49
CA PRO A 49 -7.58 0.77 -9.24
C PRO A 49 -8.66 1.86 -9.46
N VAL A 50 -8.92 2.64 -8.42
CA VAL A 50 -9.88 3.76 -8.45
C VAL A 50 -9.15 5.07 -8.71
N LYS A 51 -9.77 5.98 -9.47
CA LYS A 51 -9.20 7.28 -9.88
C LYS A 51 -8.81 8.19 -8.70
N ASN A 52 -9.48 8.05 -7.56
CA ASN A 52 -9.17 8.75 -6.32
C ASN A 52 -8.49 7.80 -5.32
N LYS A 53 -7.64 8.32 -4.45
CA LYS A 53 -7.05 7.55 -3.35
C LYS A 53 -8.21 6.93 -2.54
N LEU A 54 -8.36 5.61 -2.61
CA LEU A 54 -9.18 4.86 -1.67
C LEU A 54 -8.55 5.11 -0.30
N ARG A 55 -9.05 6.12 0.41
CA ARG A 55 -8.81 6.26 1.84
C ARG A 55 -9.72 5.23 2.46
N GLY A 56 -9.13 4.17 3.02
CA GLY A 56 -9.84 3.36 4.00
C GLY A 56 -10.48 4.29 5.01
N ALA A 57 -11.66 3.92 5.51
CA ALA A 57 -12.34 4.74 6.49
C ALA A 57 -11.32 5.16 7.55
N GLY A 58 -11.12 6.48 7.71
CA GLY A 58 -10.25 7.02 8.75
C GLY A 58 -10.64 6.53 10.15
N ASN A 59 -11.80 5.86 10.27
CA ASN A 59 -12.41 5.37 11.48
C ASN A 59 -12.98 3.93 11.37
N THR A 60 -12.65 3.09 10.38
CA THR A 60 -13.02 1.67 10.52
C THR A 60 -12.10 1.04 11.54
N ALA A 61 -12.71 0.57 12.61
CA ALA A 61 -12.15 -0.30 13.62
C ALA A 61 -11.21 -1.34 13.00
N GLY A 62 -9.90 -1.08 13.00
CA GLY A 62 -8.93 -2.10 12.62
C GLY A 62 -9.00 -3.27 13.61
N PRO A 63 -8.36 -4.41 13.34
CA PRO A 63 -8.35 -5.55 14.28
C PRO A 63 -7.68 -5.22 15.64
N ARG A 64 -7.09 -4.02 15.78
CA ARG A 64 -6.53 -3.45 17.01
C ARG A 64 -7.30 -2.24 17.56
N SER A 65 -8.41 -1.82 16.97
CA SER A 65 -9.24 -0.80 17.60
C SER A 65 -9.92 -1.41 18.82
N LEU A 66 -9.86 -0.71 19.94
CA LEU A 66 -10.55 -1.08 21.17
C LEU A 66 -12.04 -1.34 20.88
N GLY A 67 -12.42 -2.62 20.96
CA GLY A 67 -13.78 -3.09 21.16
C GLY A 67 -14.73 -3.00 19.96
N ALA A 68 -14.87 -4.12 19.24
CA ALA A 68 -16.13 -4.45 18.57
C ALA A 68 -17.35 -4.41 19.54
N ALA A 69 -17.10 -4.52 20.85
CA ALA A 69 -18.10 -4.41 21.90
C ALA A 69 -18.48 -2.97 22.34
N VAL A 70 -17.69 -1.93 21.99
CA VAL A 70 -17.90 -0.56 22.49
C VAL A 70 -18.63 0.35 21.50
N ALA A 71 -18.73 -0.06 20.22
CA ALA A 71 -19.37 0.74 19.17
C ALA A 71 -20.88 0.94 19.35
N ALA A 72 -21.56 0.10 20.13
CA ALA A 72 -23.01 0.18 20.34
C ALA A 72 -23.46 1.39 21.18
N GLN A 73 -22.55 2.05 21.91
CA GLN A 73 -22.94 3.01 22.96
C GLN A 73 -22.64 4.49 22.66
N VAL A 74 -22.00 4.81 21.53
CA VAL A 74 -21.55 6.19 21.20
C VAL A 74 -22.32 6.80 20.00
N ALA A 75 -23.54 6.33 19.75
CA ALA A 75 -24.38 6.79 18.63
C ALA A 75 -24.96 8.22 18.79
N SER A 76 -24.74 8.91 19.91
CA SER A 76 -25.47 10.13 20.29
C SER A 76 -24.62 11.42 20.35
N ALA A 77 -23.58 11.54 19.53
CA ALA A 77 -22.88 12.82 19.40
C ALA A 77 -22.58 13.15 17.93
N SER A 78 -23.26 14.17 17.43
CA SER A 78 -23.10 14.79 16.12
C SER A 78 -21.67 15.33 15.91
N LYS A 79 -20.71 14.44 15.68
CA LYS A 79 -19.38 14.81 15.22
C LYS A 79 -19.32 14.53 13.73
N LYS A 80 -19.15 15.57 12.92
CA LYS A 80 -18.91 15.47 11.47
C LYS A 80 -17.73 14.50 11.24
N LEU A 81 -18.04 13.28 10.82
CA LEU A 81 -17.05 12.24 10.53
C LEU A 81 -16.23 12.70 9.31
N MET A 82 -15.02 13.19 9.56
CA MET A 82 -14.11 13.64 8.51
C MET A 82 -13.45 12.41 7.86
N GLY A 83 -13.95 11.99 6.70
CA GLY A 83 -13.41 10.87 5.92
C GLY A 83 -14.49 9.87 5.49
N ASN A 84 -14.10 8.93 4.62
CA ASN A 84 -14.98 7.91 4.04
C ASN A 84 -15.40 6.82 5.06
N ALA A 85 -16.02 7.20 6.18
CA ALA A 85 -16.54 6.28 7.19
C ALA A 85 -17.65 5.34 6.67
N LYS A 86 -18.20 5.62 5.47
CA LYS A 86 -19.14 4.73 4.75
C LYS A 86 -18.48 3.53 4.07
N LEU A 87 -17.18 3.59 3.78
CA LEU A 87 -16.46 2.49 3.13
C LEU A 87 -15.87 1.62 4.25
N GLY A 88 -16.48 0.46 4.47
CA GLY A 88 -15.97 -0.57 5.37
C GLY A 88 -14.59 -1.12 4.93
N THR A 89 -14.29 -2.35 5.31
CA THR A 89 -13.10 -3.04 4.79
C THR A 89 -13.09 -3.04 3.26
N VAL A 90 -12.03 -2.51 2.65
CA VAL A 90 -11.86 -2.41 1.19
C VAL A 90 -11.55 -3.78 0.59
N GLY A 91 -10.85 -4.64 1.34
CA GLY A 91 -10.57 -6.02 0.99
C GLY A 91 -9.74 -6.71 2.06
N THR A 92 -9.50 -8.01 1.88
CA THR A 92 -8.72 -8.83 2.80
C THR A 92 -7.47 -9.36 2.10
N VAL A 93 -6.34 -9.43 2.81
CA VAL A 93 -5.07 -9.95 2.31
C VAL A 93 -4.51 -10.94 3.34
N SER A 94 -4.04 -12.09 2.90
CA SER A 94 -3.43 -13.09 3.80
C SER A 94 -1.97 -12.75 4.15
N LEU A 95 -1.46 -13.32 5.25
CA LEU A 95 -0.04 -13.16 5.64
C LEU A 95 0.94 -13.62 4.55
N LYS A 96 0.56 -14.62 3.74
CA LYS A 96 1.39 -15.08 2.61
C LYS A 96 1.65 -13.96 1.60
N HIS A 97 0.60 -13.23 1.21
CA HIS A 97 0.73 -12.09 0.30
C HIS A 97 1.56 -10.96 0.92
N VAL A 98 1.39 -10.70 2.21
CA VAL A 98 2.22 -9.70 2.92
C VAL A 98 3.70 -10.09 2.87
N TYR A 99 4.02 -11.36 3.07
CA TYR A 99 5.39 -11.88 3.00
C TYR A 99 5.98 -11.74 1.59
N GLU A 100 5.22 -12.12 0.56
CA GLU A 100 5.66 -12.00 -0.84
C GLU A 100 5.92 -10.54 -1.24
N ILE A 101 5.04 -9.62 -0.84
CA ILE A 101 5.23 -8.17 -1.07
C ILE A 101 6.48 -7.66 -0.34
N ALA A 102 6.71 -8.10 0.90
CA ALA A 102 7.89 -7.73 1.66
C ALA A 102 9.18 -8.27 1.01
N ARG A 103 9.15 -9.51 0.50
CA ARG A 103 10.28 -10.13 -0.19
C ARG A 103 10.63 -9.35 -1.46
N ILE A 104 9.66 -9.05 -2.31
CA ILE A 104 9.86 -8.22 -3.52
C ILE A 104 10.49 -6.87 -3.16
N LYS A 105 10.02 -6.22 -2.09
CA LYS A 105 10.53 -4.91 -1.65
C LYS A 105 11.92 -4.98 -1.03
N SER A 106 12.30 -6.11 -0.45
CA SER A 106 13.63 -6.28 0.14
C SER A 106 14.76 -6.28 -0.89
N GLU A 107 14.47 -6.60 -2.16
CA GLU A 107 15.45 -6.63 -3.25
C GLU A 107 15.92 -5.22 -3.68
N GLU A 108 15.16 -4.17 -3.33
CA GLU A 108 15.53 -2.79 -3.61
C GLU A 108 16.82 -2.40 -2.89
N THR A 109 17.77 -1.84 -3.63
CA THR A 109 19.08 -1.39 -3.12
C THR A 109 18.98 -0.51 -1.86
N ARG A 110 17.96 0.34 -1.78
CA ARG A 110 17.73 1.25 -0.64
C ARG A 110 17.17 0.55 0.61
N LEU A 111 16.60 -0.65 0.46
CA LEU A 111 15.95 -1.42 1.53
C LEU A 111 16.76 -2.65 1.95
N LYS A 112 17.86 -2.98 1.25
CA LYS A 112 18.73 -4.15 1.52
C LYS A 112 19.26 -4.26 2.96
N GLY A 113 19.36 -3.15 3.69
CA GLY A 113 19.82 -3.13 5.09
C GLY A 113 18.72 -3.35 6.14
N LEU A 114 17.45 -3.41 5.73
CA LEU A 114 16.33 -3.62 6.63
C LEU A 114 15.97 -5.10 6.69
N GLY A 115 15.84 -5.64 7.90
CA GLY A 115 15.32 -7.00 8.09
C GLY A 115 13.92 -7.16 7.51
N LEU A 116 13.64 -8.33 6.95
CA LEU A 116 12.36 -8.66 6.29
C LEU A 116 11.15 -8.41 7.21
N GLU A 117 11.30 -8.66 8.51
CA GLU A 117 10.26 -8.39 9.51
C GLU A 117 9.87 -6.90 9.57
N LYS A 118 10.85 -5.98 9.51
CA LYS A 118 10.58 -4.54 9.53
C LYS A 118 9.83 -4.11 8.26
N ILE A 119 10.20 -4.68 7.12
CA ILE A 119 9.52 -4.43 5.85
C ILE A 119 8.09 -4.97 5.90
N ALA A 120 7.88 -6.19 6.39
CA ALA A 120 6.56 -6.79 6.53
C ALA A 120 5.66 -5.99 7.49
N ARG A 121 6.18 -5.56 8.65
CA ARG A 121 5.44 -4.67 9.58
C ARG A 121 5.03 -3.36 8.91
N SER A 122 5.91 -2.76 8.10
CA SER A 122 5.59 -1.56 7.33
C SER A 122 4.47 -1.80 6.31
N VAL A 123 4.50 -2.94 5.60
CA VAL A 123 3.44 -3.35 4.66
C VAL A 123 2.09 -3.51 5.37
N VAL A 124 2.07 -4.16 6.54
CA VAL A 124 0.85 -4.30 7.36
C VAL A 124 0.30 -2.94 7.80
N GLY A 125 1.16 -2.02 8.24
CA GLY A 125 0.75 -0.65 8.59
C GLY A 125 0.13 0.11 7.41
N GLN A 126 0.70 -0.08 6.21
CA GLN A 126 0.16 0.50 4.99
C GLN A 126 -1.22 -0.09 4.64
N ALA A 127 -1.38 -1.41 4.77
CA ALA A 127 -2.67 -2.10 4.54
C ALA A 127 -3.76 -1.54 5.45
N GLY A 128 -3.48 -1.36 6.75
CA GLY A 128 -4.40 -0.74 7.70
C GLY A 128 -4.81 0.69 7.29
N SER A 129 -3.86 1.51 6.84
CA SER A 129 -4.13 2.88 6.37
C SER A 129 -4.98 2.94 5.09
N MET A 130 -5.03 1.83 4.35
CA MET A 130 -5.80 1.69 3.11
C MET A 130 -7.15 0.99 3.33
N GLY A 131 -7.45 0.57 4.56
CA GLY A 131 -8.67 -0.19 4.86
C GLY A 131 -8.62 -1.65 4.39
N VAL A 132 -7.42 -2.19 4.16
CA VAL A 132 -7.20 -3.59 3.81
C VAL A 132 -6.92 -4.37 5.09
N LEU A 133 -7.75 -5.38 5.37
CA LEU A 133 -7.57 -6.25 6.54
C LEU A 133 -6.55 -7.34 6.24
N VAL A 134 -5.63 -7.53 7.18
CA VAL A 134 -4.66 -8.63 7.11
C VAL A 134 -5.19 -9.79 7.92
N VAL A 135 -5.39 -10.92 7.25
CA VAL A 135 -5.90 -12.17 7.83
C VAL A 135 -4.71 -13.12 8.06
N PRO A 136 -4.62 -13.79 9.22
CA PRO A 136 -3.60 -14.79 9.50
C PRO A 136 -3.58 -15.90 8.45
#